data_AF-A0A378F2N9-F1
#
_entry.id   AF-A0A378F2N9-F1
#
_cell.length_a   1.000
_cell.length_b   1.000
_cell.length_c   1.000
_cell.angle_alpha   90.00
_cell.angle_beta   90.00
_cell.angle_gamma   90.00
#
_symmetry.space_group_name_H-M   'P 1'
#
loop_
_entity.id
_entity.type
_entity.pdbx_description
1 polymer ?
#
loop_
_entity_poly.entity_id
_entity_poly.type
_entity_poly.pdbx_seq_one_letter_code
_entity_poly.pdbx_strand_id
1 'polypeptide(L)'
;MKRDYGSVGTIALRASALLQAMSRDIEEQRKEFNLTEYHKTYTRNAVAKLPKLSRRIVELAVKEMEESGYEFNKKRVGNVEQYALTIQNVIDIYAHRQIPKYRDVHKEPYVICTSSDLI
;
A
#
# COMPACT_ATOMS: atom_id res chain seq x y z
N MET A 1 -47.81 -29.45 9.32
CA MET A 1 -46.70 -28.48 9.11
C MET A 1 -47.00 -27.65 7.88
N LYS A 2 -47.15 -26.34 8.07
CA LYS A 2 -47.61 -25.37 7.06
C LYS A 2 -46.53 -25.14 5.99
N ARG A 3 -46.96 -24.95 4.74
CA ARG A 3 -46.19 -25.03 3.48
C ARG A 3 -44.96 -24.11 3.33
N ASP A 4 -44.75 -23.13 4.22
CA ASP A 4 -43.74 -22.08 4.03
C ASP A 4 -42.43 -22.22 4.83
N TYR A 5 -42.29 -23.22 5.72
CA TYR A 5 -41.03 -23.45 6.47
C TYR A 5 -40.05 -24.39 5.77
N GLY A 6 -40.52 -25.23 4.84
CA GLY A 6 -39.66 -26.14 4.06
C GLY A 6 -38.83 -25.41 2.99
N SER A 7 -39.32 -24.26 2.51
CA SER A 7 -38.60 -23.39 1.56
C SER A 7 -37.46 -22.62 2.23
N VAL A 8 -37.54 -22.35 3.53
CA VAL A 8 -36.45 -21.70 4.28
C VAL A 8 -35.19 -22.57 4.30
N GLY A 9 -35.35 -23.89 4.43
CA GLY A 9 -34.23 -24.84 4.38
C GLY A 9 -33.56 -24.88 3.00
N THR A 10 -34.34 -24.84 1.92
CA THR A 10 -33.79 -24.80 0.56
C THR A 10 -33.13 -23.46 0.23
N ILE A 11 -33.67 -22.35 0.74
CA ILE A 11 -33.04 -21.02 0.65
C ILE A 11 -31.73 -20.98 1.44
N ALA A 12 -31.68 -21.55 2.64
CA ALA A 12 -30.46 -21.62 3.46
C ALA A 12 -29.35 -22.44 2.79
N LEU A 13 -29.69 -23.57 2.16
CA LEU A 13 -28.74 -24.39 1.41
C LEU A 13 -28.17 -23.63 0.21
N ARG A 14 -29.02 -22.89 -0.53
CA ARG A 14 -28.58 -22.05 -1.65
C ARG A 14 -27.72 -20.87 -1.19
N ALA A 15 -28.09 -20.23 -0.08
CA ALA A 15 -27.29 -19.16 0.51
C ALA A 15 -25.92 -19.68 0.97
N SER A 16 -25.85 -20.86 1.57
CA SER A 16 -24.57 -21.49 1.95
C SER A 16 -23.69 -21.81 0.73
N ALA A 17 -24.28 -22.32 -0.36
CA ALA A 17 -23.54 -22.57 -1.59
C ALA A 17 -23.02 -21.26 -2.22
N LEU A 18 -23.83 -20.19 -2.17
CA LEU A 18 -23.44 -18.87 -2.65
C LEU A 18 -22.33 -18.23 -1.80
N LEU A 19 -22.38 -18.36 -0.47
CA LEU A 19 -21.30 -17.88 0.40
C LEU A 19 -19.97 -18.60 0.11
N GLN A 20 -20.00 -19.89 -0.21
CA GLN A 20 -18.79 -20.63 -0.60
C GLN A 20 -18.25 -20.18 -1.96
N ALA A 21 -19.13 -19.83 -2.90
CA ALA A 21 -18.73 -19.25 -4.18
C ALA A 21 -18.14 -17.84 -4.01
N MET A 22 -18.76 -16.99 -3.17
CA MET A 22 -18.30 -15.63 -2.89
C MET A 22 -16.87 -15.58 -2.32
N SER A 23 -16.48 -16.55 -1.48
CA SER A 23 -15.10 -16.60 -0.97
C SER A 23 -14.08 -16.77 -2.11
N ARG A 24 -14.42 -17.52 -3.16
CA ARG A 24 -13.57 -17.67 -4.36
C ARG A 24 -13.59 -16.40 -5.21
N ASP A 25 -14.78 -15.84 -5.42
CA ASP A 25 -14.96 -14.64 -6.23
C ASP A 25 -14.25 -13.42 -5.62
N ILE A 26 -14.23 -13.26 -4.28
CA ILE A 26 -13.52 -12.16 -3.61
C ILE A 26 -12.00 -12.26 -3.82
N GLU A 27 -11.44 -13.47 -3.74
CA GLU A 27 -10.01 -13.67 -3.99
C GLU A 27 -9.65 -13.42 -5.45
N GLU A 28 -10.50 -13.83 -6.38
CA GLU A 28 -10.33 -13.59 -7.81
C GLU A 28 -10.47 -12.10 -8.15
N GLN A 29 -11.46 -11.40 -7.60
CA GLN A 29 -11.63 -9.95 -7.79
C GLN A 29 -10.43 -9.16 -7.24
N ARG A 30 -9.90 -9.52 -6.06
CA ARG A 30 -8.70 -8.85 -5.51
C ARG A 30 -7.48 -8.98 -6.43
N LYS A 31 -7.34 -10.14 -7.09
CA LYS A 31 -6.29 -10.40 -8.08
C LYS A 31 -6.56 -9.63 -9.39
N GLU A 32 -7.81 -9.64 -9.86
CA GLU A 32 -8.22 -8.99 -11.11
C GLU A 32 -8.05 -7.46 -11.06
N PHE A 33 -8.33 -6.84 -9.92
CA PHE A 33 -8.11 -5.40 -9.72
C PHE A 33 -6.64 -5.02 -9.47
N ASN A 34 -5.69 -5.97 -9.46
CA ASN A 34 -4.29 -5.76 -9.09
C ASN A 34 -4.11 -4.98 -7.78
N LEU A 35 -5.08 -5.09 -6.84
CA LEU A 35 -5.05 -4.39 -5.55
C LEU A 35 -4.07 -5.03 -4.55
N THR A 36 -3.45 -6.14 -4.94
CA THR A 36 -2.43 -6.83 -4.14
C THR A 36 -1.12 -6.05 -4.06
N GLU A 37 -0.80 -5.21 -5.06
CA GLU A 37 0.48 -4.53 -5.14
C GLU A 37 0.31 -3.01 -5.18
N TYR A 38 0.87 -2.34 -4.16
CA TYR A 38 0.88 -0.89 -4.09
C TYR A 38 1.95 -0.33 -5.03
N HIS A 39 1.58 0.00 -6.27
CA HIS A 39 2.50 0.47 -7.31
C HIS A 39 2.76 1.98 -7.34
N LYS A 40 2.41 2.74 -6.30
CA LYS A 40 2.65 4.19 -6.32
C LYS A 40 4.15 4.47 -6.34
N THR A 41 4.59 5.09 -7.42
CA THR A 41 5.96 5.55 -7.60
C THR A 41 6.01 7.07 -7.58
N TYR A 42 7.13 7.60 -7.12
CA TYR A 42 7.36 9.04 -6.99
C TYR A 42 8.50 9.47 -7.91
N THR A 43 8.34 10.63 -8.54
CA THR A 43 9.45 11.31 -9.22
C THR A 43 10.30 12.04 -8.18
N ARG A 44 11.56 12.35 -8.50
CA ARG A 44 12.44 13.16 -7.61
C ARG A 44 11.80 14.49 -7.21
N ASN A 45 11.08 15.12 -8.15
CA ASN A 45 10.37 16.38 -7.90
C ASN A 45 9.17 16.20 -6.95
N ALA A 46 8.49 15.05 -7.00
CA ALA A 46 7.41 14.75 -6.07
C ALA A 46 7.96 14.51 -4.65
N VAL A 47 9.07 13.78 -4.52
CA VAL A 47 9.75 13.57 -3.23
C VAL A 47 10.27 14.88 -2.65
N ALA A 48 10.77 15.78 -3.48
CA ALA A 48 11.22 17.12 -3.06
C ALA A 48 10.11 18.01 -2.49
N LYS A 49 8.83 17.68 -2.72
CA LYS A 49 7.66 18.39 -2.15
C LYS A 49 7.19 17.78 -0.82
N LEU A 50 7.79 16.67 -0.38
CA LEU A 50 7.42 16.03 0.88
C LEU A 50 7.97 16.81 2.09
N PRO A 51 7.34 16.70 3.27
CA PRO A 51 7.77 17.42 4.46
C PRO A 51 9.24 17.17 4.82
N LYS A 52 9.96 18.19 5.28
CA LYS A 52 11.39 18.13 5.66
C LYS A 52 12.36 17.79 4.50
N LEU A 53 11.86 17.62 3.28
CA LEU A 53 12.68 17.44 2.07
C LEU A 53 12.62 18.70 1.20
N SER A 54 13.68 18.90 0.43
CA SER A 54 13.78 19.94 -0.60
C SER A 54 14.47 19.36 -1.82
N ARG A 55 14.40 20.04 -2.96
CA ARG A 55 15.02 19.57 -4.20
C ARG A 55 16.52 19.27 -4.03
N ARG A 56 17.26 20.22 -3.44
CA ARG A 56 18.69 20.06 -3.15
C ARG A 56 18.95 18.91 -2.18
N ILE A 57 18.07 18.75 -1.19
CA ILE A 57 18.19 17.68 -0.20
C ILE A 57 18.08 16.30 -0.87
N VAL A 58 17.09 16.13 -1.74
CA VAL A 58 16.84 14.88 -2.45
C VAL A 58 17.95 14.58 -3.45
N GLU A 59 18.41 15.57 -4.23
CA GLU A 59 19.50 15.38 -5.19
C GLU A 59 20.81 14.94 -4.51
N LEU A 60 21.16 15.56 -3.38
CA LEU A 60 22.34 15.18 -2.61
C LEU A 60 22.21 13.76 -2.02
N ALA A 61 21.08 13.46 -1.39
CA ALA A 61 20.86 12.16 -0.75
C ALA A 61 20.84 11.02 -1.77
N VAL A 62 20.21 11.21 -2.94
CA VAL A 62 20.23 10.21 -4.02
C VAL A 62 21.66 9.95 -4.48
N LYS A 63 22.47 11.00 -4.67
CA LYS A 63 23.86 10.87 -5.09
C LYS A 63 24.70 10.11 -4.04
N GLU A 64 24.63 10.52 -2.78
CA GLU A 64 25.37 9.87 -1.68
C GLU A 64 24.96 8.40 -1.51
N MET A 65 23.67 8.10 -1.62
CA MET A 65 23.15 6.74 -1.54
C MET A 65 23.57 5.89 -2.76
N GLU A 66 23.50 6.41 -3.98
CA GLU A 66 24.00 5.71 -5.18
C GLU A 66 25.52 5.47 -5.10
N GLU A 67 26.30 6.42 -4.59
CA GLU A 67 27.75 6.27 -4.36
C GLU A 67 28.07 5.18 -3.31
N SER A 68 27.19 5.00 -2.31
CA SER A 68 27.29 3.91 -1.35
C SER A 68 26.84 2.54 -1.90
N GLY A 69 26.37 2.49 -3.15
CA GLY A 69 25.91 1.28 -3.82
C GLY A 69 24.40 1.02 -3.73
N TYR A 70 23.60 1.98 -3.26
CA TYR A 70 22.14 1.84 -3.21
C TYR A 70 21.52 2.05 -4.61
N GLU A 71 20.73 1.10 -5.08
CA GLU A 71 20.05 1.19 -6.37
C GLU A 71 18.62 1.73 -6.22
N PHE A 72 18.37 2.91 -6.76
CA PHE A 72 17.02 3.46 -6.84
C PHE A 72 16.22 2.86 -7.98
N ASN A 73 14.92 2.68 -7.74
CA ASN A 73 14.03 2.19 -8.77
C ASN A 73 13.89 3.22 -9.91
N LYS A 74 14.11 2.75 -11.14
CA LYS A 74 14.05 3.53 -12.38
C LYS A 74 13.07 2.86 -13.33
N LYS A 75 12.23 3.66 -13.98
CA LYS A 75 11.32 3.21 -15.04
C LYS A 75 11.77 3.78 -16.36
N ARG A 76 11.90 2.92 -17.37
CA ARG A 76 12.14 3.34 -18.74
C ARG A 76 10.84 3.89 -19.33
N VAL A 77 10.85 5.17 -19.70
CA VAL A 77 9.74 5.84 -20.38
C VAL A 77 10.25 6.22 -21.77
N GLY A 78 9.92 5.39 -22.76
CA GLY A 78 10.48 5.48 -24.11
C GLY A 78 11.98 5.17 -24.12
N ASN A 79 12.79 6.16 -24.48
CA ASN A 79 14.25 6.05 -24.55
C ASN A 79 14.98 6.62 -23.32
N VAL A 80 14.26 7.17 -22.35
CA VAL A 80 14.85 7.81 -21.17
C VAL A 80 14.50 7.02 -19.91
N GLU A 81 15.49 6.83 -19.05
CA GLU A 81 15.27 6.30 -17.70
C GLU A 81 14.87 7.42 -16.76
N GLN A 82 13.69 7.28 -16.15
CA GLN A 82 13.20 8.21 -15.14
C GLN A 82 13.17 7.53 -13.78
N TYR A 83 13.51 8.28 -12.73
CA TYR A 83 13.37 7.79 -11.37
C TYR A 83 11.90 7.53 -11.04
N ALA A 84 11.63 6.32 -10.59
CA ALA A 84 10.32 5.84 -10.17
C ALA A 84 10.41 5.32 -8.73
N LEU A 85 10.70 6.24 -7.81
CA LEU A 85 11.03 5.95 -6.42
C LEU A 85 9.86 5.26 -5.73
N THR A 86 10.12 4.09 -5.14
CA THR A 86 9.12 3.36 -4.34
C THR A 86 8.92 4.03 -2.99
N ILE A 87 7.90 3.63 -2.22
CA ILE A 87 7.78 4.07 -0.82
C ILE A 87 9.06 3.76 -0.04
N GLN A 88 9.65 2.57 -0.24
CA GLN A 88 10.86 2.18 0.47
C GLN A 88 12.03 3.10 0.14
N ASN A 89 12.23 3.45 -1.14
CA ASN A 89 13.26 4.41 -1.54
C ASN A 89 13.07 5.77 -0.83
N VAL A 90 11.83 6.23 -0.69
CA VAL A 90 11.54 7.48 0.03
C VAL A 90 11.85 7.35 1.53
N ILE A 91 11.46 6.25 2.17
CA ILE A 91 11.77 5.96 3.58
C ILE A 91 13.28 5.95 3.81
N ASP A 92 14.05 5.35 2.89
CA ASP A 92 15.50 5.24 3.01
C ASP A 92 16.18 6.61 2.85
N ILE A 93 15.65 7.50 1.99
CA ILE A 93 16.10 8.90 1.93
C ILE A 93 15.89 9.61 3.27
N TYR A 94 14.74 9.40 3.93
CA TYR A 94 14.49 9.96 5.28
C TYR A 94 15.46 9.38 6.33
N ALA A 95 15.77 8.08 6.23
CA ALA A 95 16.70 7.42 7.14
C ALA A 95 18.14 7.90 6.94
N HIS A 96 18.60 8.07 5.69
CA HIS A 96 19.89 8.66 5.36
C HIS A 96 20.02 10.09 5.90
N ARG A 97 18.92 10.84 5.90
CA ARG A 97 18.82 12.17 6.51
C ARG A 97 18.71 12.18 8.03
N GLN A 98 18.74 11.01 8.68
CA GLN A 98 18.62 10.86 10.13
C GLN A 98 17.34 11.49 10.70
N ILE A 99 16.26 11.51 9.91
CA ILE A 99 14.95 11.97 10.38
C ILE A 99 14.33 10.83 11.21
N PRO A 100 13.95 11.09 12.48
CA PRO A 100 13.47 10.04 13.37
C PRO A 100 12.21 9.39 12.80
N LYS A 101 12.17 8.06 12.83
CA LYS A 101 10.98 7.29 12.44
C LYS A 101 9.95 7.39 13.56
N TYR A 102 8.68 7.14 13.24
CA TYR A 102 7.60 7.20 14.23
C TYR A 102 7.89 6.34 15.48
N ARG A 103 8.47 5.16 15.28
CA ARG A 103 8.89 4.24 16.34
C ARG A 103 10.00 4.77 17.26
N ASP A 104 10.78 5.74 16.81
CA ASP A 104 11.87 6.34 17.60
C ASP A 104 11.33 7.44 18.52
N VAL A 105 10.17 8.00 18.19
CA VAL A 105 9.48 9.07 18.94
C VAL A 105 8.45 8.49 19.91
N HIS A 106 7.70 7.47 19.49
CA HIS A 106 6.63 6.85 20.28
C HIS A 106 7.01 5.41 20.64
N LYS A 107 7.13 5.13 21.95
CA LYS A 107 7.63 3.85 22.48
C LYS A 107 6.57 2.76 22.60
N GLU A 108 5.34 3.14 22.91
CA GLU A 108 4.27 2.19 23.20
C GLU A 108 3.31 2.03 22.01
N PRO A 109 2.74 0.84 21.82
CA PRO A 109 1.75 0.62 20.77
C PRO A 109 0.51 1.49 21.00
N TYR A 110 0.17 2.30 20.02
CA TYR A 110 -1.06 3.09 20.05
C TYR A 110 -2.21 2.28 19.47
N VAL A 111 -3.12 1.81 20.33
CA VAL A 111 -4.28 0.99 19.92
C VAL A 111 -5.41 1.92 19.48
N ILE A 112 -5.82 1.81 18.22
CA ILE A 112 -6.94 2.56 17.64
C ILE A 112 -8.14 1.61 17.54
N CYS A 113 -9.16 1.82 18.35
CA CYS A 113 -10.43 1.11 18.25
C CYS A 113 -11.38 1.89 17.35
N THR A 114 -11.61 1.41 16.12
CA THR A 114 -12.60 1.98 15.20
C THR A 114 -13.93 1.23 15.36
N SER A 115 -14.97 1.91 15.83
CA SER A 115 -16.35 1.41 15.78
C SER A 115 -17.00 1.86 14.47
N SER A 116 -17.46 0.91 13.66
CA SER A 116 -18.12 1.17 12.37
C SER A 116 -19.65 1.26 12.48
N ASP A 117 -20.20 1.45 13.68
CA ASP A 117 -21.64 1.59 13.91
C ASP A 117 -22.09 3.04 13.71
N LEU A 118 -22.10 3.51 12.46
CA LEU A 118 -22.86 4.68 11.99
C LEU A 118 -22.64 4.88 10.48
N ILE A 119 -23.40 4.14 9.64
CA ILE A 119 -24.11 4.64 8.45
C ILE A 119 -25.34 3.77 8.25
#